data_AF-A0A3D5F1X7-F1
#
_entry.id   AF-A0A3D5F1X7-F1
#
_cell.length_a   1.000
_cell.length_b   1.000
_cell.length_c   1.000
_cell.angle_alpha   90.00
_cell.angle_beta   90.00
_cell.angle_gamma   90.00
#
_symmetry.space_group_name_H-M   'P 1'
#
loop_
_entity.id
_entity.type
_entity.pdbx_description
1 polymer ?
#
loop_
_entity_poly.entity_id
_entity_poly.type
_entity_poly.pdbx_seq_one_letter_code
_entity_poly.pdbx_strand_id
1 'polypeptide(L)'
;MIPPRPAGPVAAPHATAGTNVTRVMLWVCAALLPATLFGFWLYGWPAIHLWWLTTGSAIVGEALCLRLRRQPVLPSLCDASALLTGWLLALSLPPWAPWWVGVVGGLFATVIGKQVFGGLGQNLFNPAMVARVMLLISFPVPMTLWTAPLPLLSANAPGFVDGLRITFGTPPATLDAMSSATLFGYTRSELSRGVDLLQS
;
A
#
# COMPACT_ATOMS: atom_id res chain seq x y z
N MET A 1 -70.76 3.73 -0.77
CA MET A 1 -69.97 3.97 -1.99
C MET A 1 -68.68 4.67 -1.55
N ILE A 2 -67.55 3.96 -1.49
CA ILE A 2 -66.28 4.47 -0.97
C ILE A 2 -65.51 5.15 -2.12
N PRO A 3 -65.01 6.38 -1.98
CA PRO A 3 -64.28 7.05 -3.04
C PRO A 3 -62.91 6.37 -3.29
N PRO A 4 -62.42 6.31 -4.55
CA PRO A 4 -61.12 5.72 -4.85
C PRO A 4 -59.98 6.58 -4.27
N ARG A 5 -58.97 5.92 -3.69
CA ARG A 5 -57.75 6.57 -3.18
C ARG A 5 -56.95 7.21 -4.34
N PRO A 6 -56.38 8.41 -4.16
CA PRO A 6 -55.48 9.00 -5.16
C PRO A 6 -54.23 8.12 -5.32
N ALA A 7 -53.83 7.87 -6.58
CA ALA A 7 -52.59 7.18 -6.90
C ALA A 7 -51.40 8.00 -6.37
N GLY A 8 -50.56 7.38 -5.54
CA GLY A 8 -49.34 8.00 -5.05
C GLY A 8 -48.43 8.42 -6.21
N PRO A 9 -47.61 9.47 -6.03
CA PRO A 9 -46.76 9.98 -7.11
C PRO A 9 -45.82 8.87 -7.59
N VAL A 10 -45.85 8.61 -8.90
CA VAL A 10 -44.91 7.71 -9.57
C VAL A 10 -43.53 8.36 -9.47
N ALA A 11 -42.67 7.82 -8.62
CA ALA A 11 -41.29 8.28 -8.52
C ALA A 11 -40.62 8.17 -9.89
N ALA A 12 -40.01 9.26 -10.37
CA ALA A 12 -39.30 9.28 -11.64
C ALA A 12 -38.24 8.16 -11.65
N PRO A 13 -38.11 7.38 -12.74
CA PRO A 13 -37.11 6.34 -12.83
C PRO A 13 -35.73 6.99 -12.86
N HIS A 14 -35.06 7.03 -11.72
CA HIS A 14 -33.67 7.47 -11.66
C HIS A 14 -32.84 6.37 -12.33
N ALA A 15 -32.45 6.60 -13.58
CA ALA A 15 -31.50 5.75 -14.29
C ALA A 15 -30.10 5.93 -13.67
N THR A 16 -29.90 5.39 -12.47
CA THR A 16 -28.56 5.26 -11.89
C THR A 16 -27.83 4.19 -12.69
N ALA A 17 -26.93 4.60 -13.57
CA ALA A 17 -25.88 3.72 -14.05
C ALA A 17 -25.06 3.27 -12.83
N GLY A 18 -25.39 2.09 -12.29
CA GLY A 18 -24.74 1.55 -11.11
C GLY A 18 -23.24 1.43 -11.36
N THR A 19 -22.46 2.28 -10.70
CA THR A 19 -21.00 2.19 -10.76
C THR A 19 -20.60 0.95 -9.97
N ASN A 20 -20.13 -0.08 -10.68
CA ASN A 20 -19.65 -1.31 -10.05
C ASN A 20 -18.37 -1.00 -9.26
N VAL A 21 -18.43 -1.17 -7.93
CA VAL A 21 -17.33 -0.90 -7.00
C VAL A 21 -16.08 -1.69 -7.38
N THR A 22 -16.23 -2.98 -7.68
CA THR A 22 -15.14 -3.86 -8.12
C THR A 22 -14.43 -3.29 -9.35
N ARG A 23 -15.19 -2.77 -10.33
CA ARG A 23 -14.63 -2.17 -11.54
C ARG A 23 -13.81 -0.93 -11.22
N VAL A 24 -14.30 -0.06 -10.33
CA VAL A 24 -13.56 1.12 -9.89
C VAL A 24 -12.27 0.71 -9.17
N MET A 25 -12.33 -0.26 -8.27
CA MET A 25 -11.15 -0.73 -7.53
C MET A 25 -10.09 -1.36 -8.45
N LEU A 26 -10.51 -2.09 -9.48
CA LEU A 26 -9.61 -2.61 -10.51
C LEU A 26 -8.97 -1.50 -11.34
N TRP A 27 -9.70 -0.43 -11.68
CA TRP A 27 -9.11 0.75 -12.34
C TRP A 27 -8.06 1.43 -11.47
N VAL A 28 -8.29 1.53 -10.15
CA VAL A 28 -7.29 2.07 -9.22
C VAL A 28 -6.06 1.16 -9.18
N CYS A 29 -6.25 -0.17 -9.12
CA CYS A 29 -5.12 -1.10 -9.18
C CYS A 29 -4.34 -0.94 -10.50
N ALA A 30 -5.04 -0.80 -11.63
CA ALA A 30 -4.42 -0.56 -12.93
C ALA A 30 -3.64 0.76 -12.98
N ALA A 31 -4.14 1.81 -12.33
CA ALA A 31 -3.44 3.10 -12.21
C ALA A 31 -2.19 3.01 -11.30
N LEU A 32 -2.20 2.12 -10.31
CA LEU A 32 -1.05 1.89 -9.42
C LEU A 32 0.04 1.02 -10.06
N LEU A 33 -0.32 0.16 -11.02
CA LEU A 33 0.62 -0.73 -11.71
C LEU A 33 1.91 -0.04 -12.19
N PRO A 34 1.88 1.06 -12.99
CA PRO A 34 3.10 1.67 -13.49
C PRO A 34 4.04 2.14 -12.37
N ALA A 35 3.48 2.72 -11.30
CA ALA A 35 4.27 3.14 -10.14
C ALA A 35 4.88 1.93 -9.41
N THR A 36 4.15 0.82 -9.31
CA THR A 36 4.64 -0.38 -8.62
C THR A 36 5.73 -1.10 -9.40
N LEU A 37 5.58 -1.21 -10.72
CA LEU A 37 6.58 -1.80 -11.59
C LEU A 37 7.87 -1.00 -11.55
N PHE A 38 7.77 0.34 -11.54
CA PHE A 38 8.93 1.20 -11.35
C PHE A 38 9.58 1.00 -9.99
N GLY A 39 8.78 0.88 -8.91
CA GLY A 39 9.30 0.56 -7.58
C GLY A 39 10.01 -0.80 -7.50
N PHE A 40 9.46 -1.84 -8.14
CA PHE A 40 10.09 -3.17 -8.22
C PHE A 40 11.40 -3.12 -9.00
N TRP A 41 11.43 -2.35 -10.09
CA TRP A 41 12.66 -2.14 -10.84
C TRP A 41 13.72 -1.42 -10.00
N LEU A 42 13.33 -0.41 -9.22
CA LEU A 42 14.25 0.44 -8.46
C LEU A 42 14.82 -0.22 -7.20
N TYR A 43 14.03 -1.04 -6.51
CA TYR A 43 14.38 -1.62 -5.21
C TYR A 43 14.56 -3.15 -5.22
N GLY A 44 14.33 -3.78 -6.36
CA GLY A 44 14.60 -5.19 -6.59
C GLY A 44 13.65 -6.17 -5.86
N TRP A 45 14.13 -7.40 -5.66
CA TRP A 45 13.37 -8.49 -5.07
C TRP A 45 12.78 -8.23 -3.67
N PRO A 46 13.49 -7.59 -2.70
CA PRO A 46 12.92 -7.32 -1.38
C PRO A 46 11.59 -6.56 -1.42
N ALA A 47 11.46 -5.59 -2.33
CA ALA A 47 10.25 -4.78 -2.48
C ALA A 47 9.06 -5.62 -2.98
N ILE A 48 9.33 -6.58 -3.88
CA ILE A 48 8.31 -7.53 -4.38
C ILE A 48 7.83 -8.43 -3.25
N HIS A 49 8.76 -8.98 -2.45
CA HIS A 49 8.40 -9.82 -1.30
C HIS A 49 7.57 -9.06 -0.27
N LEU A 50 7.97 -7.83 0.08
CA LEU A 50 7.24 -7.00 1.04
C LEU A 50 5.84 -6.65 0.52
N TRP A 51 5.72 -6.27 -0.76
CA TRP A 51 4.43 -5.98 -1.38
C TRP A 51 3.51 -7.20 -1.37
N TRP A 52 4.04 -8.38 -1.68
CA TRP A 52 3.25 -9.60 -1.66
C TRP A 52 2.79 -9.98 -0.25
N LEU A 53 3.69 -9.92 0.74
CA LEU A 53 3.37 -10.26 2.13
C LEU A 53 2.35 -9.29 2.74
N THR A 54 2.50 -7.99 2.46
CA THR A 54 1.57 -6.97 2.96
C THR A 54 0.19 -7.14 2.34
N THR A 55 0.11 -7.30 1.02
CA THR A 55 -1.16 -7.50 0.30
C THR A 55 -1.82 -8.81 0.71
N GLY A 56 -1.05 -9.89 0.81
CA GLY A 56 -1.52 -11.19 1.27
C GLY A 56 -2.05 -11.14 2.70
N SER A 57 -1.35 -10.47 3.62
CA SER A 57 -1.80 -10.32 5.00
C SER A 57 -3.09 -9.52 5.12
N ALA A 58 -3.28 -8.47 4.31
CA ALA A 58 -4.52 -7.70 4.26
C ALA A 58 -5.70 -8.59 3.82
N ILE A 59 -5.53 -9.35 2.74
CA ILE A 59 -6.51 -10.31 2.23
C ILE A 59 -6.85 -11.37 3.28
N VAL A 60 -5.84 -11.94 3.93
CA VAL A 60 -6.02 -12.94 4.99
C VAL A 60 -6.76 -12.35 6.19
N GLY A 61 -6.41 -11.14 6.63
CA GLY A 61 -7.07 -10.45 7.74
C GLY A 61 -8.55 -10.19 7.45
N GLU A 62 -8.89 -9.82 6.22
CA GLU A 62 -10.26 -9.67 5.78
C GLU A 62 -11.00 -11.01 5.73
N ALA A 63 -10.42 -12.02 5.10
CA ALA A 63 -11.01 -13.35 5.01
C ALA A 63 -11.27 -13.95 6.41
N LEU A 64 -10.32 -13.77 7.34
CA LEU A 64 -10.45 -14.22 8.72
C LEU A 64 -11.59 -13.49 9.45
N CYS A 65 -11.68 -12.17 9.32
CA CYS A 65 -12.77 -11.39 9.94
C CYS A 65 -14.15 -11.80 9.39
N LEU A 66 -14.27 -11.99 8.07
CA LEU A 66 -15.51 -12.42 7.44
C LEU A 66 -15.90 -13.84 7.88
N ARG A 67 -14.91 -14.74 7.98
CA ARG A 67 -15.09 -16.10 8.49
C ARG A 67 -15.60 -16.09 9.93
N LEU A 68 -15.02 -15.25 10.80
CA LEU A 68 -15.45 -15.09 12.19
C LEU A 68 -16.87 -14.49 12.30
N ARG A 69 -17.22 -13.57 11.39
CA ARG A 69 -18.57 -12.98 11.29
C ARG A 69 -19.60 -13.87 10.60
N ARG A 70 -19.21 -15.08 10.16
CA ARG A 70 -20.04 -16.03 9.38
C ARG A 70 -20.65 -15.41 8.12
N GLN A 71 -19.91 -14.50 7.49
CA GLN A 71 -20.30 -13.85 6.23
C GLN A 71 -19.68 -14.57 5.02
N PRO A 72 -20.27 -14.43 3.81
CA PRO A 72 -19.72 -15.05 2.61
C PRO A 72 -18.38 -14.42 2.22
N VAL A 73 -17.31 -15.21 2.30
CA VAL A 73 -15.93 -14.75 2.13
C VAL A 73 -15.60 -14.44 0.66
N LEU A 74 -16.04 -15.31 -0.27
CA LEU A 74 -15.74 -15.21 -1.71
C LEU A 74 -16.23 -13.90 -2.35
N PRO A 75 -17.51 -13.50 -2.21
CA PRO A 75 -18.00 -12.26 -2.85
C PRO A 75 -17.27 -11.02 -2.34
N SER A 76 -17.01 -10.93 -1.03
CA SER A 76 -16.38 -9.76 -0.44
C SER A 76 -14.89 -9.63 -0.80
N LEU A 77 -14.20 -10.77 -1.02
CA LEU A 77 -12.83 -10.78 -1.54
C LEU A 77 -12.75 -10.35 -3.00
N CYS A 78 -13.76 -10.71 -3.81
CA CYS A 78 -13.83 -10.33 -5.22
C CYS A 78 -13.96 -8.82 -5.43
N ASP A 79 -14.33 -8.05 -4.41
CA ASP A 79 -14.38 -6.58 -4.50
C ASP A 79 -13.00 -5.93 -4.64
N ALA A 80 -11.90 -6.68 -4.52
CA ALA A 80 -10.51 -6.22 -4.63
C ALA A 80 -10.10 -5.13 -3.62
N SER A 81 -10.95 -4.84 -2.64
CA SER A 81 -10.75 -3.79 -1.67
C SER A 81 -9.67 -4.09 -0.63
N ALA A 82 -9.61 -5.33 -0.15
CA ALA A 82 -8.56 -5.82 0.74
C ALA A 82 -7.19 -5.74 0.05
N LEU A 83 -7.17 -6.18 -1.22
CA LEU A 83 -5.99 -6.14 -2.08
C LEU A 83 -5.52 -4.69 -2.27
N LEU A 84 -6.41 -3.77 -2.66
CA LEU A 84 -6.05 -2.37 -2.83
C LEU A 84 -5.55 -1.73 -1.52
N THR A 85 -6.14 -2.07 -0.38
CA THR A 85 -5.71 -1.57 0.93
C THR A 85 -4.29 -2.02 1.26
N GLY A 86 -4.01 -3.32 1.13
CA GLY A 86 -2.67 -3.87 1.37
C GLY A 86 -1.64 -3.36 0.36
N TRP A 87 -2.05 -3.17 -0.89
CA TRP A 87 -1.23 -2.62 -1.95
C TRP A 87 -0.80 -1.18 -1.65
N LEU A 88 -1.76 -0.31 -1.32
CA LEU A 88 -1.49 1.09 -0.95
C LEU A 88 -0.61 1.19 0.30
N LEU A 89 -0.86 0.32 1.29
CA LEU A 89 -0.01 0.24 2.48
C LEU A 89 1.42 -0.14 2.08
N ALA A 90 1.61 -1.19 1.29
CA ALA A 90 2.92 -1.66 0.84
C ALA A 90 3.71 -0.57 0.12
N LEU A 91 3.06 0.20 -0.75
CA LEU A 91 3.71 1.32 -1.46
C LEU A 91 4.10 2.48 -0.55
N SER A 92 3.49 2.57 0.62
CA SER A 92 3.89 3.58 1.61
C SER A 92 5.08 3.11 2.45
N LEU A 93 5.26 1.80 2.63
CA LEU A 93 6.30 1.23 3.48
C LEU A 93 7.69 1.40 2.84
N PRO A 94 8.75 1.48 3.65
CA PRO A 94 10.11 1.34 3.13
C PRO A 94 10.25 0.01 2.39
N PRO A 95 10.86 -0.01 1.19
CA PRO A 95 10.82 -1.16 0.30
C PRO A 95 11.57 -2.38 0.84
N TRP A 96 12.54 -2.17 1.74
CA TRP A 96 13.28 -3.26 2.41
C TRP A 96 12.90 -3.36 3.89
N ALA A 97 11.69 -2.93 4.25
CA ALA A 97 11.18 -3.17 5.60
C ALA A 97 11.10 -4.68 5.90
N PRO A 98 11.32 -5.08 7.16
CA PRO A 98 11.16 -6.47 7.56
C PRO A 98 9.75 -7.00 7.26
N TRP A 99 9.66 -8.29 6.88
CA TRP A 99 8.39 -8.90 6.50
C TRP A 99 7.28 -8.74 7.55
N TRP A 100 7.62 -8.85 8.83
CA TRP A 100 6.67 -8.79 9.94
C TRP A 100 6.01 -7.42 10.05
N VAL A 101 6.70 -6.34 9.64
CA VAL A 101 6.15 -4.97 9.64
C VAL A 101 4.99 -4.87 8.63
N GLY A 102 5.21 -5.40 7.43
CA GLY A 102 4.17 -5.46 6.40
C GLY A 102 2.99 -6.33 6.81
N VAL A 103 3.25 -7.48 7.42
CA VAL A 103 2.19 -8.41 7.89
C VAL A 103 1.36 -7.79 9.02
N VAL A 104 1.99 -7.23 10.05
CA VAL A 104 1.29 -6.56 11.16
C VAL A 104 0.49 -5.38 10.63
N GLY A 105 1.08 -4.59 9.73
CA GLY A 105 0.42 -3.47 9.07
C GLY A 105 -0.82 -3.88 8.29
N GLY A 106 -0.71 -4.87 7.41
CA GLY A 106 -1.81 -5.33 6.57
C GLY A 106 -2.95 -5.93 7.38
N LEU A 107 -2.63 -6.73 8.42
CA LEU A 107 -3.64 -7.24 9.36
C LEU A 107 -4.32 -6.10 10.13
N PHE A 108 -3.56 -5.12 10.63
CA PHE A 108 -4.15 -3.98 11.34
C PHE A 108 -5.04 -3.13 10.44
N ALA A 109 -4.60 -2.88 9.20
CA ALA A 109 -5.39 -2.12 8.21
C ALA A 109 -6.75 -2.76 7.97
N THR A 110 -6.81 -4.08 7.77
CA THR A 110 -8.07 -4.75 7.46
C THR A 110 -8.89 -5.07 8.69
N VAL A 111 -8.29 -5.62 9.74
CA VAL A 111 -9.01 -5.98 10.97
C VAL A 111 -9.54 -4.73 11.69
N ILE A 112 -8.66 -3.79 12.01
CA ILE A 112 -9.00 -2.60 12.81
C ILE A 112 -9.47 -1.46 11.91
N GLY A 113 -8.75 -1.18 10.82
CA GLY A 113 -9.04 -0.04 9.96
C GLY A 113 -10.31 -0.19 9.11
N LYS A 114 -10.74 -1.42 8.81
CA LYS A 114 -11.90 -1.70 7.95
C LYS A 114 -12.99 -2.53 8.63
N GLN A 115 -12.63 -3.67 9.20
CA GLN A 115 -13.63 -4.65 9.66
C GLN A 115 -14.29 -4.28 10.98
N VAL A 116 -13.64 -3.52 11.87
CA VAL A 116 -14.28 -3.02 13.11
C VAL A 116 -15.46 -2.10 12.79
N PHE A 117 -15.38 -1.30 11.73
CA PHE A 117 -16.42 -0.36 11.31
C PHE A 117 -17.53 -1.00 10.48
N GLY A 118 -17.47 -2.32 10.23
CA GLY A 118 -18.51 -3.03 9.48
C GLY A 118 -18.16 -3.31 8.01
N GLY A 119 -16.95 -3.00 7.56
CA GLY A 119 -16.45 -3.40 6.25
C GLY A 119 -16.53 -2.29 5.18
N LEU A 120 -16.63 -2.71 3.92
CA LEU A 120 -16.52 -1.81 2.77
C LEU A 120 -17.66 -0.78 2.75
N GLY A 121 -17.32 0.50 2.61
CA GLY A 121 -18.27 1.61 2.57
C GLY A 121 -18.69 2.15 3.95
N GLN A 122 -18.18 1.57 5.05
CA GLN A 122 -18.38 2.07 6.42
C GLN A 122 -17.08 2.57 7.06
N ASN A 123 -15.99 2.64 6.29
CA ASN A 123 -14.70 3.06 6.79
C ASN A 123 -14.70 4.57 7.08
N LEU A 124 -14.56 4.95 8.36
CA LEU A 124 -14.45 6.36 8.77
C LEU A 124 -13.16 7.01 8.22
N PHE A 125 -12.08 6.23 8.13
CA PHE A 125 -10.76 6.67 7.65
C PHE A 125 -10.24 5.72 6.57
N ASN A 126 -9.24 6.17 5.80
CA ASN A 126 -8.53 5.29 4.88
C ASN A 126 -7.78 4.20 5.68
N PRO A 127 -8.15 2.91 5.55
CA PRO A 127 -7.58 1.85 6.38
C PRO A 127 -6.06 1.67 6.17
N ALA A 128 -5.56 1.94 4.96
CA ALA A 128 -4.13 1.85 4.66
C ALA A 128 -3.33 2.95 5.38
N MET A 129 -3.85 4.18 5.40
CA MET A 129 -3.16 5.30 6.07
C MET A 129 -3.24 5.16 7.60
N VAL A 130 -4.33 4.62 8.14
CA VAL A 130 -4.42 4.30 9.57
C VAL A 130 -3.36 3.29 9.99
N ALA A 131 -3.15 2.23 9.21
CA ALA A 131 -2.08 1.27 9.48
C ALA A 131 -0.69 1.89 9.36
N ARG A 132 -0.45 2.74 8.35
CA ARG A 132 0.80 3.48 8.22
C ARG A 132 1.12 4.30 9.48
N VAL A 133 0.15 5.05 9.99
CA VAL A 133 0.34 5.87 11.20
C VAL A 133 0.63 5.00 12.41
N MET A 134 -0.10 3.89 12.58
CA MET A 134 0.16 2.93 13.65
C MET A 134 1.59 2.36 13.60
N LEU A 135 2.06 1.98 12.41
CA LEU A 135 3.42 1.44 12.23
C LEU A 135 4.48 2.50 12.49
N LEU A 136 4.26 3.75 12.04
CA LEU A 136 5.18 4.86 12.27
C LEU A 136 5.35 5.18 13.76
N ILE A 137 4.28 5.11 14.53
CA ILE A 137 4.31 5.36 15.99
C ILE A 137 4.92 4.17 16.73
N SER A 138 4.54 2.94 16.36
CA SER A 138 4.95 1.74 17.10
C SER A 138 6.35 1.27 16.75
N PHE A 139 6.76 1.45 15.49
CA PHE A 139 8.01 0.95 14.92
C PHE A 139 8.70 2.03 14.07
N PRO A 140 9.13 3.15 14.69
CA PRO A 140 9.72 4.27 13.96
C PRO A 140 11.01 3.86 13.22
N VAL A 141 11.88 3.07 13.85
CA VAL A 141 13.18 2.65 13.28
C VAL A 141 13.02 2.00 11.90
N PRO A 142 12.27 0.89 11.73
CA PRO A 142 12.10 0.28 10.41
C PRO A 142 11.28 1.13 9.44
N MET A 143 10.53 2.13 9.91
CA MET A 143 9.76 3.06 9.07
C MET A 143 10.59 4.22 8.52
N THR A 144 11.72 4.53 9.16
CA THR A 144 12.61 5.64 8.78
C THR A 144 13.88 5.18 8.08
N LEU A 145 14.01 3.89 7.74
CA LEU A 145 15.13 3.38 6.95
C LEU A 145 15.02 3.83 5.51
N TRP A 146 16.06 4.48 5.01
CA TRP A 146 16.13 4.98 3.64
C TRP A 146 17.03 4.11 2.78
N THR A 147 16.44 3.21 2.00
CA THR A 147 17.22 2.37 1.09
C THR A 147 17.64 3.16 -0.14
N ALA A 148 18.93 3.14 -0.47
CA ALA A 148 19.40 3.68 -1.73
C ALA A 148 18.75 2.94 -2.92
N PRO A 149 18.47 3.62 -4.04
CA PRO A 149 17.98 2.96 -5.24
C PRO A 149 19.07 2.04 -5.81
N LEU A 150 18.83 0.73 -5.81
CA LEU A 150 19.67 -0.29 -6.47
C LEU A 150 18.83 -1.00 -7.53
N PRO A 151 18.83 -0.50 -8.78
CA PRO A 151 18.02 -1.07 -9.84
C PRO A 151 18.28 -2.55 -10.05
N LEU A 152 17.25 -3.34 -10.32
CA LEU A 152 17.30 -4.81 -10.43
C LEU A 152 18.34 -5.32 -11.46
N LEU A 153 18.64 -4.52 -12.48
CA LEU A 153 19.62 -4.83 -13.54
C LEU A 153 21.06 -4.42 -13.19
N SER A 154 21.30 -3.83 -12.02
CA SER A 154 22.64 -3.42 -11.60
C SER A 154 23.44 -4.61 -11.07
N ALA A 155 24.77 -4.58 -11.25
CA ALA A 155 25.66 -5.66 -10.83
C ALA A 155 25.64 -5.96 -9.32
N ASN A 156 25.24 -4.96 -8.51
CA ASN A 156 25.16 -5.07 -7.05
C ASN A 156 23.72 -5.29 -6.55
N ALA A 157 22.76 -5.53 -7.45
CA ALA A 157 21.37 -5.76 -7.07
C ALA A 157 21.22 -7.09 -6.32
N PRO A 158 20.49 -7.13 -5.20
CA PRO A 158 20.22 -8.38 -4.51
C PRO A 158 19.43 -9.32 -5.42
N GLY A 159 19.96 -10.53 -5.66
CA GLY A 159 19.25 -11.58 -6.37
C GLY A 159 18.04 -12.10 -5.56
N PHE A 160 17.32 -13.09 -6.09
CA PHE A 160 16.14 -13.64 -5.41
C PHE A 160 16.44 -14.14 -3.99
N VAL A 161 17.52 -14.92 -3.83
CA VAL A 161 17.92 -15.52 -2.54
C VAL A 161 18.38 -14.44 -1.55
N ASP A 162 19.15 -13.45 -2.02
CA ASP A 162 19.61 -12.35 -1.17
C ASP A 162 18.46 -11.43 -0.79
N GLY A 163 17.49 -11.25 -1.69
CA GLY A 163 16.24 -10.56 -1.39
C GLY A 163 15.45 -11.25 -0.27
N LEU A 164 15.38 -12.58 -0.30
CA LEU A 164 14.78 -13.38 0.78
C LEU A 164 15.55 -13.18 2.11
N ARG A 165 16.88 -13.19 2.07
CA ARG A 165 17.71 -12.95 3.27
C ARG A 165 17.51 -11.55 3.84
N ILE A 166 17.37 -10.53 3.01
CA ILE A 166 17.11 -9.16 3.47
C ILE A 166 15.71 -9.05 4.08
N THR A 167 14.71 -9.66 3.45
CA THR A 167 13.31 -9.59 3.91
C THR A 167 13.06 -10.39 5.18
N PHE A 168 13.65 -11.59 5.33
CA PHE A 168 13.45 -12.50 6.47
C PHE A 168 14.56 -12.48 7.52
N GLY A 169 15.75 -11.97 7.18
CA GLY A 169 16.88 -11.83 8.08
C GLY A 169 17.06 -10.42 8.61
N THR A 170 18.22 -10.16 9.23
CA THR A 170 18.62 -8.81 9.63
C THR A 170 19.05 -8.01 8.40
N PRO A 171 18.47 -6.83 8.14
CA PRO A 171 18.94 -5.96 7.07
C PRO A 171 20.42 -5.59 7.32
N PRO A 172 21.26 -5.52 6.27
CA PRO A 172 22.65 -5.07 6.38
C PRO A 172 22.73 -3.72 7.11
N ALA A 173 23.64 -3.59 8.08
CA ALA A 173 23.78 -2.43 8.96
C ALA A 173 24.14 -1.09 8.27
N THR A 174 24.28 -1.08 6.94
CA THR A 174 24.82 0.03 6.13
C THR A 174 23.82 0.51 5.07
N LEU A 175 22.53 0.60 5.42
CA LEU A 175 21.45 0.91 4.47
C LEU A 175 20.62 2.14 4.84
N ASP A 176 21.20 3.06 5.61
CA ASP A 176 20.77 4.45 5.52
C ASP A 176 21.52 5.07 4.35
N ALA A 177 20.82 5.23 3.23
CA ALA A 177 21.22 6.19 2.24
C ALA A 177 21.33 7.53 2.96
N MET A 178 22.55 7.96 3.26
CA MET A 178 22.80 9.34 3.61
C MET A 178 22.06 10.15 2.56
N SER A 179 21.14 11.02 2.99
CA SER A 179 20.41 11.95 2.15
C SER A 179 21.43 12.69 1.29
N SER A 180 21.77 12.12 0.12
CA SER A 180 22.64 12.77 -0.82
C SER A 180 21.86 13.98 -1.29
N ALA A 181 22.53 15.13 -1.29
CA ALA A 181 21.91 16.32 -1.83
C ALA A 181 21.43 15.96 -3.23
N THR A 182 20.13 16.15 -3.50
CA THR A 182 19.56 16.00 -4.85
C THR A 182 20.48 16.74 -5.81
N LEU A 183 20.64 16.29 -7.05
CA LEU A 183 21.62 16.87 -7.98
C LEU A 183 21.53 18.42 -8.04
N PHE A 184 20.32 18.95 -7.85
CA PHE A 184 20.04 20.38 -7.67
C PHE A 184 20.39 20.98 -6.29
N GLY A 185 20.15 20.24 -5.19
CA GLY A 185 20.60 20.63 -3.84
C GLY A 185 22.13 20.60 -3.70
N TYR A 186 22.80 19.66 -4.35
CA TYR A 186 24.24 19.57 -4.45
C TYR A 186 24.78 20.77 -5.23
N THR A 187 24.26 21.02 -6.44
CA THR A 187 24.69 22.19 -7.22
C THR A 187 24.42 23.49 -6.48
N ARG A 188 23.26 23.66 -5.83
CA ARG A 188 22.97 24.83 -4.99
C ARG A 188 23.96 24.97 -3.83
N SER A 189 24.32 23.87 -3.16
CA SER A 189 25.27 23.85 -2.05
C SER A 189 26.67 24.24 -2.52
N GLU A 190 27.15 23.66 -3.63
CA GLU A 190 28.47 23.95 -4.19
C GLU A 190 28.56 25.37 -4.77
N LEU A 191 27.52 25.86 -5.45
CA LEU A 191 27.40 27.27 -5.85
C LEU A 191 27.40 28.21 -4.64
N SER A 192 26.72 27.84 -3.54
CA SER A 192 26.72 28.66 -2.31
C SER A 192 28.10 28.69 -1.63
N ARG A 193 28.94 27.68 -1.87
CA ARG A 193 30.34 27.61 -1.42
C ARG A 193 31.31 28.29 -2.38
N GLY A 194 30.84 28.79 -3.53
CA GLY A 194 31.66 29.46 -4.55
C GLY A 194 32.52 28.50 -5.38
N VAL A 195 32.21 27.20 -5.38
CA VAL A 195 32.91 26.19 -6.18
C VAL A 195 32.18 26.04 -7.52
N ASP A 196 32.93 26.18 -8.63
CA ASP A 196 32.38 26.11 -9.97
C ASP A 196 32.17 24.63 -10.39
N LEU A 197 31.07 24.35 -11.11
CA LEU A 197 30.62 22.97 -11.40
C LEU A 197 31.58 22.14 -12.28
N LEU A 198 32.60 22.79 -12.85
CA LEU A 198 33.62 22.17 -13.69
C LEU A 198 34.88 21.78 -12.92
N GLN A 199 34.98 22.12 -11.63
CA GLN A 199 36.14 21.84 -10.78
C GLN A 199 35.86 20.83 -9.65
N SER A 200 34.63 20.30 -9.56
CA SER A 200 34.16 19.35 -8.54
C SER A 200 34.06 17.92 -9.06
#